data_AF-A0A644YX50-F1
#
_entry.id   AF-A0A644YX50-F1
#
_cell.length_a   1.000
_cell.length_b   1.000
_cell.length_c   1.000
_cell.angle_alpha   90.00
_cell.angle_beta   90.00
_cell.angle_gamma   90.00
#
_symmetry.space_group_name_H-M   'P 1'
#
loop_
_entity.id
_entity.type
_entity.pdbx_description
1 polymer ?
#
loop_
_entity_poly.entity_id
_entity_poly.type
_entity_poly.pdbx_seq_one_letter_code
_entity_poly.pdbx_strand_id
1 'polypeptide(L)' 'MTAKEKAKLVKQAGKLYTLGVTLENRREKLRRLVEKKIPYDSPQMKETLVEFQAADEEWKRLEKEHLEYRHQLGIENKI' A
#
# COMPACT_ATOMS: atom_id res chain seq x y z
N MET A 1 -14.48 -11.91 -19.60
CA MET A 1 -14.50 -11.58 -18.16
C MET A 1 -15.91 -11.76 -17.58
N THR A 2 -16.05 -12.55 -16.52
CA THR A 2 -17.31 -12.86 -15.83
C THR A 2 -17.68 -11.80 -14.78
N ALA A 3 -18.94 -11.82 -14.30
CA ALA A 3 -19.38 -10.93 -13.21
C ALA A 3 -18.59 -11.15 -11.91
N LYS A 4 -18.24 -12.41 -11.61
CA LYS A 4 -17.42 -12.77 -10.44
C LYS A 4 -16.00 -12.22 -10.54
N GLU A 5 -15.39 -12.27 -11.72
CA GLU A 5 -14.06 -11.70 -11.97
C GLU A 5 -14.05 -10.18 -11.82
N LYS A 6 -15.05 -9.50 -12.39
CA LYS A 6 -15.25 -8.05 -12.20
C LYS A 6 -15.38 -7.68 -10.72
N ALA A 7 -16.21 -8.41 -9.97
CA ALA A 7 -16.42 -8.16 -8.55
C ALA A 7 -15.13 -8.34 -7.74
N LYS A 8 -14.30 -9.35 -8.07
CA LYS A 8 -13.00 -9.56 -7.42
C LYS A 8 -12.03 -8.41 -7.71
N LEU A 9 -11.95 -7.95 -8.97
CA LEU A 9 -11.11 -6.80 -9.34
C LEU A 9 -11.51 -5.53 -8.58
N VAL A 10 -12.80 -5.21 -8.53
CA VAL A 10 -13.32 -4.04 -7.79
C VAL A 10 -12.99 -4.15 -6.31
N LYS A 11 -13.16 -5.33 -5.71
CA LYS A 11 -12.82 -5.57 -4.30
C LYS A 11 -11.33 -5.38 -4.03
N GLN A 12 -10.45 -5.89 -4.90
CA GLN A 12 -9.00 -5.71 -4.77
C GLN A 12 -8.62 -4.23 -4.91
N ALA A 13 -9.17 -3.54 -5.90
CA ALA A 13 -8.92 -2.11 -6.12
C ALA A 13 -9.39 -1.25 -4.91
N GLY A 14 -10.56 -1.55 -4.35
CA GLY A 14 -11.05 -0.86 -3.15
C GLY A 14 -10.14 -1.07 -1.94
N LYS A 15 -9.63 -2.30 -1.74
CA LYS A 15 -8.64 -2.57 -0.68
C LYS A 15 -7.32 -1.83 -0.91
N LEU A 16 -6.81 -1.83 -2.14
CA LEU A 16 -5.60 -1.10 -2.52
C LEU A 16 -5.73 0.40 -2.25
N TYR A 17 -6.89 0.98 -2.57
CA TYR A 17 -7.18 2.38 -2.27
C TYR A 17 -7.11 2.67 -0.77
N THR A 18 -7.84 1.90 0.05
CA THR A 18 -7.86 2.11 1.51
C THR A 18 -6.48 1.95 2.14
N LEU A 19 -5.71 0.93 1.72
CA LEU A 19 -4.35 0.72 2.20
C LEU A 19 -3.41 1.84 1.71
N GLY A 20 -3.58 2.33 0.48
CA GLY A 20 -2.81 3.44 -0.07
C GLY A 20 -3.00 4.73 0.74
N VAL A 21 -4.24 5.04 1.13
CA VAL A 21 -4.53 6.16 2.05
C VAL A 21 -3.84 5.98 3.40
N THR A 22 -3.84 4.76 3.93
CA THR A 22 -3.14 4.44 5.20
C THR A 22 -1.63 4.63 5.07
N LEU A 23 -1.05 4.21 3.95
CA LEU A 23 0.38 4.34 3.65
C LEU A 23 0.79 5.80 3.55
N GLU A 24 0.02 6.65 2.86
CA GLU A 24 0.28 8.08 2.79
C GLU A 24 0.17 8.77 4.16
N ASN A 25 -0.79 8.37 4.99
CA ASN A 25 -0.88 8.88 6.37
C ASN A 25 0.36 8.49 7.20
N ARG A 26 0.88 7.26 7.07
CA ARG A 26 2.10 6.81 7.76
C ARG A 26 3.35 7.51 7.22
N ARG A 27 3.43 7.71 5.90
CA ARG A 27 4.50 8.47 5.25
C ARG A 27 4.52 9.92 5.73
N GLU A 28 3.35 10.53 5.88
CA GLU A 28 3.21 11.88 6.41
C GLU A 28 3.67 11.98 7.87
N LYS A 29 3.37 10.98 8.71
CA LYS A 29 3.93 10.93 10.08
C LYS A 29 5.47 10.91 10.05
N LEU A 30 6.08 10.11 9.18
CA LEU A 30 7.55 10.07 9.03
C LEU A 30 8.11 11.44 8.59
N ARG A 31 7.49 12.09 7.60
CA ARG A 31 7.90 13.44 7.15
C ARG A 31 7.91 14.43 8.33
N ARG A 32 6.84 14.43 9.13
CA ARG A 32 6.74 15.32 10.31
C ARG A 32 7.82 15.06 11.36
N LEU A 33 8.25 13.81 11.56
CA LEU A 33 9.35 13.51 12.48
C LEU A 33 10.68 14.07 11.96
N VAL A 34 10.91 13.96 10.64
CA VAL A 34 12.10 14.53 9.99
C VAL A 34 12.07 16.06 10.06
N GLU A 35 10.93 16.70 9.79
CA GLU A 35 10.76 18.15 9.92
C GLU A 35 11.04 18.65 11.34
N LYS A 36 10.63 17.88 12.35
CA LYS A 36 10.91 18.15 13.77
C LYS A 36 12.35 17.83 14.18
N LYS A 37 13.20 17.36 13.26
CA LYS A 37 14.58 16.94 13.50
C LYS A 37 14.70 15.89 14.62
N ILE A 38 13.70 15.01 14.71
CA ILE A 38 13.73 13.90 15.65
C ILE A 38 14.87 12.96 15.24
N PRO A 39 15.77 12.57 16.17
CA PRO A 39 16.86 11.66 15.86
C PRO A 39 16.37 10.33 15.28
N TYR A 40 17.07 9.81 14.27
CA TYR A 40 16.67 8.58 13.59
C TYR A 40 16.71 7.34 14.47
N ASP A 41 17.57 7.36 15.49
CA ASP A 41 17.73 6.30 16.48
C ASP A 41 16.68 6.35 17.60
N SER A 42 15.90 7.43 17.67
CA SER A 42 14.84 7.59 18.66
C SER A 42 13.79 6.46 18.55
N PRO A 43 13.19 6.05 19.69
CA PRO A 43 12.11 5.05 19.68
C PRO A 43 10.96 5.44 18.75
N GLN A 44 10.57 6.72 18.77
CA GLN A 44 9.46 7.23 17.96
C GLN A 44 9.71 7.12 16.45
N MET A 45 10.92 7.42 15.98
CA MET A 45 11.26 7.26 14.57
C MET A 45 11.23 5.79 14.15
N LYS A 46 11.84 4.91 14.96
CA LYS A 46 11.89 3.48 14.69
C LYS A 46 10.51 2.86 14.64
N GLU A 47 9.65 3.18 15.61
CA GLU A 47 8.27 2.69 15.66
C GLU A 47 7.47 3.14 14.44
N THR A 48 7.52 4.44 14.11
CA THR A 48 6.81 4.98 12.94
C THR A 48 7.32 4.38 11.62
N LEU A 49 8.63 4.10 11.53
CA LEU A 49 9.23 3.45 10.37
C LEU A 49 8.75 2.01 10.22
N VAL A 50 8.71 1.24 11.32
CA VAL A 50 8.18 -0.14 11.33
C VAL A 50 6.71 -0.15 10.93
N GLU A 51 5.89 0.77 11.45
CA GLU A 51 4.50 0.92 11.02
C GLU A 51 4.41 1.19 9.51
N PHE A 52 5.21 2.13 9.00
CA PHE A 52 5.21 2.44 7.57
C PHE A 52 5.61 1.21 6.73
N GLN A 53 6.69 0.52 7.09
CA GLN A 53 7.18 -0.67 6.39
C GLN A 53 6.14 -1.78 6.35
N ALA A 54 5.47 -2.06 7.47
CA ALA A 54 4.43 -3.07 7.52
C ALA A 54 3.24 -2.75 6.58
N ALA A 55 2.83 -1.47 6.50
CA ALA A 55 1.78 -1.07 5.55
C ALA A 55 2.26 -1.15 4.08
N ASP A 56 3.50 -0.75 3.81
CA ASP A 56 4.10 -0.79 2.48
C ASP A 56 4.23 -2.22 1.94
N GLU A 57 4.68 -3.15 2.78
CA GLU A 57 4.75 -4.57 2.44
C GLU A 57 3.37 -5.17 2.16
N GLU A 58 2.37 -4.85 2.98
CA GLU A 58 1.00 -5.31 2.77
C GLU A 58 0.41 -4.75 1.47
N TRP A 59 0.62 -3.45 1.21
CA TRP A 59 0.12 -2.81 -0.01
C TRP A 59 0.77 -3.42 -1.27
N LYS A 60 2.11 -3.60 -1.26
CA LYS A 60 2.86 -4.23 -2.37
C LYS A 60 2.43 -5.67 -2.62
N ARG A 61 2.19 -6.45 -1.57
CA ARG A 61 1.67 -7.83 -1.71
C ARG A 61 0.32 -7.82 -2.42
N LEU A 62 -0.60 -6.96 -1.99
CA LEU A 62 -1.93 -6.87 -2.59
C LEU A 62 -1.87 -6.33 -4.02
N GLU A 63 -0.97 -5.39 -4.31
CA GLU A 63 -0.76 -4.85 -5.66
C GLU A 63 -0.30 -5.97 -6.59
N LYS A 64 0.70 -6.75 -6.17
CA LYS A 64 1.17 -7.92 -6.90
C LYS A 64 0.03 -8.90 -7.18
N GLU A 65 -0.77 -9.27 -6.18
CA GLU A 65 -1.93 -10.16 -6.35
C GLU A 65 -2.96 -9.59 -7.34
N HIS A 66 -3.18 -8.27 -7.32
CA HIS A 66 -4.11 -7.61 -8.24
C HIS A 66 -3.59 -7.63 -9.68
N LEU A 67 -2.31 -7.30 -9.88
CA LEU A 67 -1.66 -7.29 -11.19
C LEU A 67 -1.58 -8.70 -11.79
N GLU A 68 -1.25 -9.71 -10.99
CA GLU A 68 -1.28 -11.12 -11.40
C GLU A 68 -2.69 -11.55 -11.80
N TYR A 69 -3.70 -11.15 -11.04
CA TYR A 69 -5.08 -11.48 -11.37
C TYR A 69 -5.56 -10.79 -12.65
N ARG A 70 -5.16 -9.53 -12.89
CA ARG A 70 -5.41 -8.82 -14.16
C ARG A 70 -4.75 -9.54 -15.33
N HIS A 71 -3.49 -9.96 -15.15
CA HIS A 71 -2.74 -10.69 -16.17
C HIS A 71 -3.41 -12.03 -16.54
N GLN A 72 -3.86 -12.79 -15.54
CA GLN A 72 -4.63 -14.04 -15.76
C GLN A 72 -5.92 -13.82 -16.56
N LEU A 73 -6.50 -12.63 -16.50
CA LEU A 73 -7.71 -12.26 -17.24
C LEU A 73 -7.40 -11.66 -18.63
N GLY A 74 -6.13 -11.61 -19.05
CA GLY A 74 -5.70 -11.01 -20.30
C GLY A 74 -5.85 -9.49 -20.33
N ILE A 75 -5.93 -8.84 -19.17
CA ILE A 75 -6.00 -7.38 -19.06
C ILE A 75 -4.57 -6.84 -19.05
N GLU A 76 -4.18 -6.11 -20.09
CA GLU A 76 -2.88 -5.44 -20.13
C GLU A 76 -2.72 -4.45 -18.96
N ASN A 77 -1.57 -4.53 -18.30
CA ASN A 77 -1.13 -3.51 -17.36
C ASN A 77 -0.41 -2.44 -18.17
N LYS A 78 -1.15 -1.45 -18.66
CA LYS A 78 -0.56 -0.21 -19.16
C LYS A 78 -0.07 0.57 -17.95
N ILE A 79 1.21 0.39 -17.62
CA ILE A 79 1.95 1.22 -16.65
C ILE A 79 2.35 2.50 -17.37
#